data_AF-A0A957NNQ7-F1
#
_entry.id   AF-A0A957NNQ7-F1
#
_cell.length_a   1.000
_cell.length_b   1.000
_cell.length_c   1.000
_cell.angle_alpha   90.00
_cell.angle_beta   90.00
_cell.angle_gamma   90.00
#
_symmetry.space_group_name_H-M   'P 1'
#
loop_
_entity.id
_entity.type
_entity.pdbx_description
1 polymer ?
#
loop_
_entity_poly.entity_id
_entity_poly.type
_entity_poly.pdbx_seq_one_letter_code
_entity_poly.pdbx_strand_id
1 'polypeptide(L)'
;MHTNLNPPPARHAYRRQNAFWLSLAALLVLPLVVLVAYPKAATPTLHARALLALAGGAVPQDSTPDAPPFTTDRLAIELTDVSAPPADRQLNAYLLKGATATGLLCRNLPVSNGGINTNCDFPGQNLIRYDTLTFVQESSVFSSTLPTAALTYLRQALAEASGPPTNLGYGIGLKTEAKLLADHAGFARDAANADNLAGAKRHTEHVLNILYGEADARYGDHDNDGLPTNPGDGYGLLAYRQQMDSSLTQAAESSDASDNIRTRVAQVQTALTNIGDGASGDPHWAALLIESSQGLLAAANATEAQTFG
;
A
#
# COMPACT_ATOMS: atom_id res chain seq x y z
N MET A 1 42.37 -42.32 -37.23
CA MET A 1 42.52 -40.89 -36.86
C MET A 1 41.17 -40.21 -37.14
N HIS A 2 40.30 -40.12 -36.13
CA HIS A 2 38.99 -39.47 -36.22
C HIS A 2 39.03 -38.20 -35.37
N THR A 3 38.90 -37.04 -36.01
CA THR A 3 38.73 -35.74 -35.37
C THR A 3 37.24 -35.44 -35.25
N ASN A 4 36.75 -35.33 -34.02
CA ASN A 4 35.38 -34.95 -33.69
C ASN A 4 35.36 -33.45 -33.39
N LEU A 5 34.68 -32.66 -34.22
CA LEU A 5 34.49 -31.21 -34.04
C LEU A 5 33.15 -30.99 -33.35
N ASN A 6 33.17 -30.59 -32.07
CA ASN A 6 31.99 -30.09 -31.38
C ASN A 6 31.71 -28.62 -31.81
N PRO A 7 30.47 -28.25 -32.14
CA PRO A 7 30.11 -26.87 -32.40
C PRO A 7 29.99 -26.05 -31.10
N PRO A 8 30.24 -24.73 -31.13
CA PRO A 8 30.13 -23.87 -29.94
C PRO A 8 28.67 -23.62 -29.54
N PRO A 9 28.37 -23.40 -28.25
CA PRO A 9 27.01 -23.18 -27.77
C PRO A 9 26.43 -21.84 -28.24
N ALA A 10 25.13 -21.88 -28.50
CA ALA A 10 24.34 -20.84 -29.15
C ALA A 10 24.24 -19.54 -28.32
N ARG A 11 24.71 -18.43 -28.90
CA ARG A 11 24.68 -17.06 -28.32
C ARG A 11 23.30 -16.38 -28.39
N HIS A 12 22.21 -17.11 -28.60
CA HIS A 12 20.89 -16.52 -28.89
C HIS A 12 19.94 -16.42 -27.68
N ALA A 13 20.24 -17.06 -26.54
CA ALA A 13 19.40 -16.98 -25.33
C ALA A 13 19.65 -15.69 -24.50
N TYR A 14 20.84 -15.08 -24.60
CA TYR A 14 21.28 -13.99 -23.72
C TYR A 14 20.64 -12.62 -24.01
N ARG A 15 20.04 -12.44 -25.21
CA ARG A 15 19.42 -11.14 -25.59
C ARG A 15 18.02 -10.91 -25.03
N ARG A 16 17.36 -11.92 -24.45
CA ARG A 16 16.02 -11.79 -23.87
C ARG A 16 16.03 -11.39 -22.38
N GLN A 17 17.09 -11.67 -21.63
CA GLN A 17 17.16 -11.35 -20.19
C GLN A 17 17.52 -9.88 -19.91
N ASN A 18 18.37 -9.24 -20.73
CA ASN A 18 18.73 -7.83 -20.53
C ASN A 18 17.63 -6.83 -20.90
N ALA A 19 16.59 -7.25 -21.63
CA ALA A 19 15.41 -6.43 -21.91
C ALA A 19 14.39 -6.43 -20.75
N PHE A 20 14.50 -7.39 -19.82
CA PHE A 20 13.57 -7.54 -18.69
C PHE A 20 13.88 -6.55 -17.56
N TRP A 21 15.16 -6.32 -17.26
CA TRP A 21 15.58 -5.40 -16.19
C TRP A 21 15.34 -3.91 -16.48
N LEU A 22 15.37 -3.50 -17.75
CA LEU A 22 14.99 -2.13 -18.16
C LEU A 22 13.47 -1.88 -18.08
N SER A 23 12.65 -2.93 -17.99
CA SER A 23 11.19 -2.81 -17.84
C SER A 23 10.75 -2.68 -16.38
N LEU A 24 11.57 -3.17 -15.44
CA LEU A 24 11.27 -3.11 -14.00
C LEU A 24 11.44 -1.69 -13.42
N ALA A 25 12.38 -0.91 -13.96
CA ALA A 25 12.52 0.51 -13.63
C ALA A 25 11.42 1.39 -14.28
N ALA A 26 10.80 0.94 -15.37
CA ALA A 26 9.74 1.67 -16.08
C ALA A 26 8.33 1.45 -15.51
N LEU A 27 8.11 0.39 -14.71
CA LEU A 27 6.80 0.12 -14.10
C LEU A 27 6.51 0.90 -12.81
N LEU A 28 7.49 1.63 -12.28
CA LEU A 28 7.32 2.48 -11.09
C LEU A 28 6.99 3.94 -11.40
N VAL A 29 6.91 4.34 -12.67
CA VAL A 29 6.59 5.72 -13.08
C VAL A 29 5.71 5.73 -14.35
N LEU A 30 4.40 5.58 -14.20
CA LEU A 30 3.44 6.00 -15.22
C LEU A 30 2.08 6.34 -14.56
N PRO A 31 1.57 7.57 -14.70
CA PRO A 31 0.23 7.91 -14.27
C PRO A 31 -0.75 7.40 -15.33
N LEU A 32 -1.58 6.41 -14.98
CA LEU A 32 -2.68 5.99 -15.85
C LEU A 32 -3.83 6.99 -15.69
N VAL A 33 -3.97 7.92 -16.63
CA VAL A 33 -5.18 8.72 -16.80
C VAL A 33 -6.27 7.83 -17.40
N VAL A 34 -7.28 7.50 -16.60
CA VAL A 34 -8.53 6.89 -17.07
C VAL A 34 -9.65 7.88 -16.82
N LEU A 35 -10.08 8.55 -17.89
CA LEU A 35 -11.31 9.34 -17.90
C LEU A 35 -12.47 8.36 -18.15
N VAL A 36 -13.12 7.90 -17.08
CA VAL A 36 -14.38 7.13 -17.17
C VAL A 36 -15.52 8.00 -16.66
N ALA A 37 -16.49 8.24 -17.54
CA ALA A 37 -17.76 8.84 -17.20
C ALA A 37 -18.50 7.94 -16.21
N TYR A 38 -18.85 8.48 -15.03
CA TYR A 38 -19.62 7.78 -14.01
C TYR A 38 -21.07 7.60 -14.45
N PRO A 39 -21.65 6.38 -14.42
CA PRO A 39 -23.09 6.25 -14.27
C PRO A 39 -23.48 6.68 -12.84
N LYS A 40 -24.56 7.44 -12.75
CA LYS A 40 -25.18 7.93 -11.51
C LYS A 40 -25.47 6.74 -10.59
N ALA A 41 -24.70 6.59 -9.51
CA ALA A 41 -24.89 5.54 -8.52
C ALA A 41 -26.24 5.69 -7.81
N ALA A 42 -26.88 4.56 -7.54
CA ALA A 42 -28.16 4.49 -6.85
C ALA A 42 -28.04 5.02 -5.41
N THR A 43 -28.97 5.87 -5.03
CA THR A 43 -29.08 6.49 -3.70
C THR A 43 -29.44 5.42 -2.65
N PRO A 44 -28.67 5.26 -1.57
CA PRO A 44 -29.12 4.49 -0.42
C PRO A 44 -30.25 5.25 0.28
N THR A 45 -31.37 4.57 0.50
CA THR A 45 -32.56 5.13 1.14
C THR A 45 -32.39 5.03 2.66
N LEU A 46 -32.17 6.16 3.32
CA LEU A 46 -32.09 6.26 4.79
C LEU A 46 -33.42 6.77 5.35
N HIS A 47 -34.04 5.97 6.22
CA HIS A 47 -35.20 6.36 7.02
C HIS A 47 -34.72 7.06 8.30
N ALA A 48 -34.84 8.38 8.34
CA ALA A 48 -34.87 9.17 9.57
C ALA A 48 -35.85 10.34 9.40
N ARG A 49 -36.79 10.48 10.34
CA ARG A 49 -37.81 11.53 10.34
C ARG A 49 -37.19 12.93 10.55
N ALA A 50 -37.25 13.75 9.49
CA ALA A 50 -37.35 15.22 9.44
C ALA A 50 -36.54 16.08 10.44
N LEU A 51 -35.25 16.24 10.15
CA LEU A 51 -34.61 17.56 9.95
C LEU A 51 -34.21 17.61 8.47
N LEU A 52 -34.17 18.79 7.82
CA LEU A 52 -33.93 18.92 6.36
C LEU A 52 -32.94 17.87 5.87
N ALA A 53 -33.36 17.05 4.89
CA ALA A 53 -32.54 16.00 4.34
C ALA A 53 -31.37 16.64 3.58
N LEU A 54 -30.28 16.95 4.30
CA LEU A 54 -29.00 17.26 3.69
C LEU A 54 -28.69 16.10 2.74
N ALA A 55 -28.61 16.40 1.45
CA ALA A 55 -28.16 15.46 0.44
C ALA A 55 -26.70 15.79 0.08
N GLY A 56 -25.90 14.76 -0.21
CA GLY A 56 -24.48 14.93 -0.51
C GLY A 56 -23.59 14.02 0.35
N GLY A 57 -22.30 14.34 0.42
CA GLY A 57 -21.32 13.53 1.13
C GLY A 57 -20.03 14.29 1.42
N ALA A 58 -19.19 13.68 2.25
CA ALA A 58 -17.84 14.13 2.46
C ALA A 58 -16.89 12.96 2.20
N VAL A 59 -15.77 13.25 1.55
CA VAL A 59 -14.82 12.25 1.08
C VAL A 59 -13.41 12.65 1.53
N PRO A 60 -12.71 11.78 2.29
CA PRO A 60 -11.28 11.93 2.53
C PRO A 60 -10.49 11.76 1.22
N GLN A 61 -9.51 12.61 0.97
CA GLN A 61 -8.64 12.60 -0.21
C GLN A 61 -7.18 12.83 0.20
N ASP A 62 -6.26 12.09 -0.40
CA ASP A 62 -4.81 12.20 -0.13
C ASP A 62 -4.07 12.97 -1.26
N SER A 63 -4.75 13.27 -2.38
CA SER A 63 -4.20 14.09 -3.47
C SER A 63 -5.26 14.53 -4.49
N THR A 64 -5.06 15.70 -5.10
CA THR A 64 -5.63 16.05 -6.41
C THR A 64 -4.58 15.86 -7.52
N PRO A 65 -4.96 15.67 -8.80
CA PRO A 65 -4.01 15.47 -9.91
C PRO A 65 -2.93 16.55 -10.02
N ASP A 66 -3.21 17.76 -9.55
CA ASP A 66 -2.32 18.93 -9.63
C ASP A 66 -1.58 19.26 -8.31
N ALA A 67 -1.77 18.47 -7.24
CA ALA A 67 -1.11 18.70 -5.97
C ALA A 67 0.33 18.14 -5.99
N PRO A 68 1.31 18.81 -5.35
CA PRO A 68 2.60 18.19 -5.08
C PRO A 68 2.40 16.86 -4.35
N PRO A 69 3.16 15.80 -4.69
CA PRO A 69 2.99 14.51 -4.05
C PRO A 69 3.18 14.62 -2.52
N PHE A 70 2.23 14.04 -1.76
CA PHE A 70 2.25 13.89 -0.30
C PHE A 70 2.01 15.15 0.57
N THR A 71 1.34 16.20 0.07
CA THR A 71 1.14 17.44 0.85
C THR A 71 -0.29 17.71 1.32
N THR A 72 -1.30 16.92 0.93
CA THR A 72 -2.69 17.24 1.29
C THR A 72 -3.49 16.02 1.74
N ASP A 73 -3.52 15.76 3.04
CA ASP A 73 -4.64 15.05 3.65
C ASP A 73 -5.84 16.01 3.68
N ARG A 74 -6.88 15.72 2.91
CA ARG A 74 -8.00 16.64 2.67
C ARG A 74 -9.34 15.98 2.97
N LEU A 75 -10.27 16.75 3.53
CA LEU A 75 -11.69 16.41 3.56
C LEU A 75 -12.41 17.29 2.53
N ALA A 76 -12.88 16.67 1.45
CA ALA A 76 -13.76 17.32 0.47
C ALA A 76 -15.21 17.19 0.94
N ILE A 77 -15.95 18.29 1.02
CA ILE A 77 -17.33 18.35 1.50
C ILE A 77 -18.21 18.90 0.40
N GLU A 78 -19.18 18.09 -0.03
CA GLU A 78 -20.20 18.48 -1.01
C GLU A 78 -21.58 18.18 -0.44
N LEU A 79 -22.32 19.23 -0.09
CA LEU A 79 -23.66 19.13 0.49
C LEU A 79 -24.63 20.03 -0.27
N THR A 80 -25.89 19.61 -0.36
CA THR A 80 -27.03 20.38 -0.86
C THR A 80 -28.11 20.44 0.21
N ASP A 81 -29.08 21.34 0.01
CA ASP A 81 -30.20 21.58 0.93
C ASP A 81 -29.76 21.99 2.34
N VAL A 82 -28.61 22.66 2.42
CA VAL A 82 -28.05 23.22 3.64
C VAL A 82 -28.68 24.60 3.91
N SER A 83 -29.28 24.75 5.08
CA SER A 83 -29.77 26.06 5.54
C SER A 83 -28.59 26.97 5.90
N ALA A 84 -28.61 28.21 5.41
CA ALA A 84 -27.59 29.19 5.75
C ALA A 84 -27.63 29.48 7.27
N PRO A 85 -26.46 29.58 7.95
CA PRO A 85 -26.44 29.99 9.34
C PRO A 85 -26.92 31.46 9.48
N PRO A 86 -27.52 31.84 10.62
CA PRO A 86 -27.79 33.24 10.98
C PRO A 86 -26.54 34.11 10.84
N ALA A 87 -26.74 35.42 10.62
CA ALA A 87 -25.68 36.37 10.27
C ALA A 87 -24.54 36.46 11.30
N ASP A 88 -24.77 36.06 12.55
CA ASP A 88 -23.82 36.04 13.66
C ASP A 88 -23.21 34.64 13.93
N ARG A 89 -23.52 33.65 13.09
CA ARG A 89 -23.14 32.24 13.31
C ARG A 89 -22.40 31.66 12.12
N GLN A 90 -21.67 30.59 12.40
CA GLN A 90 -20.93 29.81 11.39
C GLN A 90 -21.28 28.34 11.51
N LEU A 91 -21.28 27.67 10.36
CA LEU A 91 -21.35 26.23 10.27
C LEU A 91 -19.93 25.68 10.24
N ASN A 92 -19.64 24.72 11.12
CA ASN A 92 -18.33 24.06 11.19
C ASN A 92 -18.50 22.56 11.00
N ALA A 93 -17.48 21.88 10.48
CA ALA A 93 -17.39 20.43 10.49
C ALA A 93 -16.27 19.95 11.41
N TYR A 94 -16.53 18.84 12.11
CA TYR A 94 -15.55 18.13 12.91
C TYR A 94 -15.42 16.71 12.42
N LEU A 95 -14.18 16.29 12.17
CA LEU A 95 -13.83 14.90 11.97
C LEU A 95 -13.29 14.35 13.30
N LEU A 96 -14.08 13.53 13.98
CA LEU A 96 -13.85 13.09 15.35
C LEU A 96 -13.26 11.68 15.40
N LYS A 97 -12.49 11.41 16.46
CA LYS A 97 -11.94 10.08 16.77
C LYS A 97 -12.60 9.57 18.04
N GLY A 98 -13.34 8.47 17.94
CA GLY A 98 -14.04 7.83 19.04
C GLY A 98 -15.15 8.71 19.63
N ALA A 99 -15.64 8.33 20.82
CA ALA A 99 -16.57 9.13 21.60
C ALA A 99 -15.91 10.39 22.23
N THR A 100 -14.61 10.57 22.05
CA THR A 100 -13.85 11.67 22.63
C THR A 100 -13.91 12.93 21.76
N ALA A 101 -14.00 14.10 22.38
CA ALA A 101 -14.08 15.41 21.69
C ALA A 101 -12.78 15.84 20.97
N THR A 102 -11.80 14.96 20.80
CA THR A 102 -10.60 15.20 19.99
C THR A 102 -10.91 14.94 18.52
N GLY A 103 -10.76 15.98 17.69
CA GLY A 103 -11.00 15.89 16.26
C GLY A 103 -10.36 17.02 15.47
N LEU A 104 -10.39 16.87 14.16
CA LEU A 104 -9.95 17.89 13.21
C LEU A 104 -11.12 18.81 12.90
N LEU A 105 -10.87 20.12 12.94
CA LEU A 105 -11.87 21.15 12.74
C LEU A 105 -11.73 21.78 11.36
N CYS A 106 -12.80 21.72 10.57
CA CYS A 106 -12.99 22.55 9.39
C CYS A 106 -13.88 23.74 9.73
N ARG A 107 -13.28 24.93 9.77
CA ARG A 107 -13.95 26.17 10.18
C ARG A 107 -14.68 26.83 9.02
N ASN A 108 -15.77 27.52 9.35
CA ASN A 108 -16.44 28.47 8.47
C ASN A 108 -16.80 27.87 7.10
N LEU A 109 -17.60 26.81 7.11
CA LEU A 109 -18.08 26.17 5.90
C LEU A 109 -19.01 27.14 5.15
N PRO A 110 -18.63 27.61 3.94
CA PRO A 110 -19.43 28.58 3.22
C PRO A 110 -20.70 27.89 2.68
N VAL A 111 -21.86 28.43 3.06
CA VAL A 111 -23.15 28.01 2.49
C VAL A 111 -23.51 28.99 1.38
N SER A 112 -23.58 28.52 0.13
CA SER A 112 -23.96 29.31 -1.03
C SER A 112 -25.04 28.60 -1.84
N ASN A 113 -26.13 29.29 -2.15
CA ASN A 113 -27.28 28.73 -2.87
C ASN A 113 -27.81 27.41 -2.28
N GLY A 114 -27.81 27.29 -0.95
CA GLY A 114 -28.25 26.08 -0.25
C GLY A 114 -27.27 24.91 -0.34
N GLY A 115 -26.04 25.12 -0.81
CA GLY A 115 -25.00 24.10 -0.89
C GLY A 115 -23.72 24.47 -0.18
N ILE A 116 -22.92 23.46 0.13
CA ILE A 116 -21.52 23.57 0.55
C ILE A 116 -20.70 22.82 -0.49
N ASN A 117 -19.68 23.48 -1.04
CA ASN A 117 -18.64 22.84 -1.82
C ASN A 117 -17.31 23.42 -1.35
N THR A 118 -16.62 22.68 -0.49
CA THR A 118 -15.39 23.17 0.13
C THR A 118 -14.43 22.05 0.48
N ASN A 119 -13.17 22.42 0.66
CA ASN A 119 -12.10 21.52 1.03
C ASN A 119 -11.47 21.98 2.35
N CYS A 120 -11.17 21.01 3.20
CA CYS A 120 -10.49 21.23 4.46
C CYS A 120 -9.15 20.48 4.41
N ASP A 121 -8.04 21.21 4.45
CA ASP A 121 -6.70 20.63 4.39
C ASP A 121 -6.16 20.38 5.81
N PHE A 122 -5.61 19.19 6.02
CA PHE A 122 -5.07 18.69 7.29
C PHE A 122 -3.67 18.09 7.08
N PRO A 123 -2.71 18.84 6.55
CA PRO A 123 -1.42 18.28 6.13
C PRO A 123 -0.73 17.48 7.25
N GLY A 124 -0.32 16.26 6.93
CA GLY A 124 0.35 15.34 7.86
C GLY A 124 -0.58 14.60 8.81
N GLN A 125 -1.89 14.62 8.56
CA GLN A 125 -2.89 13.94 9.37
C GLN A 125 -3.45 12.73 8.63
N ASN A 126 -3.20 11.52 9.14
CA ASN A 126 -3.86 10.34 8.59
C ASN A 126 -5.36 10.33 8.94
N LEU A 127 -6.20 10.71 7.97
CA LEU A 127 -7.65 10.86 8.15
C LEU A 127 -8.38 9.52 8.39
N ILE A 128 -7.75 8.38 8.11
CA ILE A 128 -8.37 7.06 8.35
C ILE A 128 -8.57 6.76 9.84
N ARG A 129 -7.88 7.49 10.73
CA ARG A 129 -7.94 7.33 12.19
C ARG A 129 -9.23 7.86 12.83
N TYR A 130 -10.07 8.56 12.06
CA TYR A 130 -11.30 9.19 12.53
C TYR A 130 -12.52 8.36 12.12
N ASP A 131 -13.63 8.47 12.85
CA ASP A 131 -14.81 7.61 12.71
C ASP A 131 -16.13 8.37 12.51
N THR A 132 -16.17 9.66 12.86
CA THR A 132 -17.41 10.42 12.86
C THR A 132 -17.20 11.77 12.19
N LEU A 133 -18.10 12.12 11.27
CA LEU A 133 -18.19 13.47 10.72
C LEU A 133 -19.43 14.15 11.30
N THR A 134 -19.23 15.28 11.97
CA THR A 134 -20.33 16.06 12.54
C THR A 134 -20.29 17.50 12.07
N PHE A 135 -21.45 18.07 11.78
CA PHE A 135 -21.62 19.48 11.48
C PHE A 135 -22.29 20.16 12.67
N VAL A 136 -21.77 21.33 13.05
CA VAL A 136 -22.18 22.05 14.26
C VAL A 136 -22.46 23.50 13.93
N GLN A 137 -23.58 23.98 14.45
CA GLN A 137 -23.98 25.37 14.48
C GLN A 137 -24.53 25.66 15.88
N GLU A 138 -23.61 25.85 16.84
CA GLU A 138 -23.82 25.83 18.32
C GLU A 138 -24.22 24.47 18.90
N SER A 139 -25.04 23.72 18.18
CA SER A 139 -25.39 22.32 18.45
C SER A 139 -25.18 21.46 17.19
N SER A 140 -25.14 20.14 17.33
CA SER A 140 -25.01 19.25 16.18
C SER A 140 -26.26 19.35 15.31
N VAL A 141 -26.08 19.81 14.07
CA VAL A 141 -27.15 19.90 13.08
C VAL A 141 -27.20 18.67 12.17
N PHE A 142 -26.06 17.99 12.03
CA PHE A 142 -25.92 16.74 11.31
C PHE A 142 -24.77 15.92 11.91
N SER A 143 -24.94 14.61 11.93
CA SER A 143 -23.89 13.66 12.30
C SER A 143 -24.02 12.42 11.45
N SER A 144 -22.88 11.90 11.00
CA SER A 144 -22.81 10.63 10.30
C SER A 144 -21.61 9.84 10.79
N THR A 145 -21.82 8.54 11.01
CA THR A 145 -20.77 7.57 11.28
C THR A 145 -20.19 7.07 9.98
N LEU A 146 -18.86 7.07 9.89
CA LEU A 146 -18.16 6.40 8.81
C LEU A 146 -18.33 4.87 8.92
N PRO A 147 -18.10 4.10 7.84
CA PRO A 147 -18.13 2.63 7.85
C PRO A 147 -17.18 2.02 8.88
N THR A 148 -17.64 1.88 10.12
CA THR A 148 -16.80 1.60 11.29
C THR A 148 -16.24 0.17 11.23
N ALA A 149 -17.01 -0.80 10.75
CA ALA A 149 -16.54 -2.18 10.61
C ALA A 149 -15.48 -2.26 9.50
N ALA A 150 -15.75 -1.75 8.30
CA ALA A 150 -14.77 -1.69 7.22
C ALA A 150 -13.50 -0.91 7.62
N LEU A 151 -13.64 0.25 8.27
CA LEU A 151 -12.51 1.09 8.69
C LEU A 151 -11.63 0.43 9.74
N THR A 152 -12.17 -0.48 10.56
CA THR A 152 -11.34 -1.23 11.53
C THR A 152 -10.25 -2.01 10.81
N TYR A 153 -10.60 -2.72 9.74
CA TYR A 153 -9.64 -3.49 8.96
C TYR A 153 -8.78 -2.63 8.04
N LEU A 154 -9.32 -1.53 7.49
CA LEU A 154 -8.50 -0.59 6.73
C LEU A 154 -7.43 0.09 7.60
N ARG A 155 -7.71 0.34 8.89
CA ARG A 155 -6.71 0.86 9.84
C ARG A 155 -5.62 -0.17 10.12
N GLN A 156 -5.95 -1.45 10.22
CA GLN A 156 -4.96 -2.53 10.30
C GLN A 156 -4.07 -2.56 9.06
N ALA A 157 -4.67 -2.41 7.87
CA ALA A 157 -3.90 -2.37 6.64
C ALA A 157 -3.00 -1.11 6.52
N LEU A 158 -3.44 0.06 6.98
CA LEU A 158 -2.85 1.35 6.57
C LEU A 158 -2.31 2.24 7.69
N ALA A 159 -2.57 1.93 8.96
CA ALA A 159 -2.22 2.81 10.07
C ALA A 159 -1.52 2.08 11.22
N GLU A 160 -2.19 1.09 11.80
CA GLU A 160 -1.70 0.37 12.97
C GLU A 160 -2.31 -1.03 13.01
N ALA A 161 -1.47 -2.04 13.25
CA ALA A 161 -1.90 -3.42 13.37
C ALA A 161 -1.18 -4.07 14.56
N SER A 162 -1.86 -4.99 15.23
CA SER A 162 -1.23 -5.84 16.23
C SER A 162 -0.51 -7.01 15.55
N GLY A 163 0.64 -7.41 16.08
CA GLY A 163 1.41 -8.53 15.56
C GLY A 163 2.81 -8.12 15.09
N PRO A 164 2.93 -7.15 14.16
CA PRO A 164 4.24 -6.66 13.74
C PRO A 164 5.02 -6.00 14.89
N PRO A 165 6.37 -6.04 14.90
CA PRO A 165 7.20 -5.57 16.03
C PRO A 165 6.95 -4.12 16.46
N THR A 166 6.58 -3.25 15.51
CA THR A 166 6.37 -1.81 15.72
C THR A 166 4.90 -1.41 15.77
N ASN A 167 3.99 -2.39 15.72
CA ASN A 167 2.54 -2.20 15.56
C ASN A 167 2.15 -1.31 14.35
N LEU A 168 3.02 -1.22 13.33
CA LEU A 168 2.72 -0.50 12.10
C LEU A 168 1.63 -1.22 11.31
N GLY A 169 0.82 -0.45 10.58
CA GLY A 169 -0.14 -1.03 9.64
C GLY A 169 0.56 -1.91 8.60
N TYR A 170 -0.09 -3.00 8.19
CA TYR A 170 0.57 -4.04 7.38
C TYR A 170 1.16 -3.53 6.06
N GLY A 171 0.50 -2.56 5.39
CA GLY A 171 1.01 -1.95 4.17
C GLY A 171 2.22 -1.03 4.39
N ILE A 172 2.35 -0.43 5.58
CA ILE A 172 3.54 0.37 5.95
C ILE A 172 4.73 -0.55 6.15
N GLY A 173 4.55 -1.64 6.90
CA GLY A 173 5.58 -2.67 7.10
C GLY A 173 5.99 -3.32 5.77
N LEU A 174 5.02 -3.72 4.95
CA LEU A 174 5.25 -4.26 3.61
C LEU A 174 6.15 -3.36 2.76
N LYS A 175 5.85 -2.06 2.73
CA LYS A 175 6.65 -1.07 1.98
C LYS A 175 8.07 -0.94 2.54
N THR A 176 8.22 -0.92 3.86
CA THR A 176 9.52 -0.79 4.52
C THR A 176 10.41 -2.00 4.24
N GLU A 177 9.91 -3.21 4.44
CA GLU A 177 10.64 -4.46 4.16
C GLU A 177 10.94 -4.60 2.66
N ALA A 178 10.00 -4.23 1.78
CA ALA A 178 10.25 -4.25 0.33
C ALA A 178 11.38 -3.30 -0.08
N LYS A 179 11.49 -2.14 0.57
CA LYS A 179 12.61 -1.22 0.34
C LYS A 179 13.94 -1.81 0.82
N LEU A 180 13.99 -2.34 2.04
CA LEU A 180 15.20 -2.95 2.58
C LEU A 180 15.66 -4.14 1.73
N LEU A 181 14.72 -4.96 1.29
CA LEU A 181 14.99 -6.06 0.36
C LEU A 181 15.63 -5.55 -0.93
N ALA A 182 15.07 -4.50 -1.54
CA ALA A 182 15.60 -3.94 -2.78
C ALA A 182 17.01 -3.33 -2.59
N ASP A 183 17.24 -2.66 -1.47
CA ASP A 183 18.57 -2.11 -1.14
C ASP A 183 19.60 -3.25 -1.00
N HIS A 184 19.27 -4.34 -0.30
CA HIS A 184 20.17 -5.49 -0.15
C HIS A 184 20.38 -6.29 -1.44
N ALA A 185 19.37 -6.40 -2.31
CA ALA A 185 19.55 -6.96 -3.64
C ALA A 185 20.54 -6.13 -4.46
N GLY A 186 20.46 -4.80 -4.37
CA GLY A 186 21.44 -3.89 -4.96
C GLY A 186 22.86 -4.10 -4.42
N PHE A 187 23.01 -4.26 -3.09
CA PHE A 187 24.30 -4.53 -2.48
C PHE A 187 24.89 -5.89 -2.87
N ALA A 188 24.06 -6.92 -3.03
CA ALA A 188 24.51 -8.22 -3.51
C ALA A 188 25.12 -8.13 -4.91
N ARG A 189 24.43 -7.44 -5.82
CA ARG A 189 24.91 -7.16 -7.18
C ARG A 189 26.21 -6.35 -7.16
N ASP A 190 26.26 -5.28 -6.38
CA ASP A 190 27.42 -4.39 -6.33
C ASP A 190 28.66 -5.13 -5.75
N ALA A 191 28.45 -6.00 -4.76
CA ALA A 191 29.51 -6.87 -4.24
C ALA A 191 30.00 -7.88 -5.29
N ALA A 192 29.09 -8.51 -6.06
CA ALA A 192 29.48 -9.42 -7.14
C ALA A 192 30.28 -8.68 -8.25
N ASN A 193 29.90 -7.45 -8.58
CA ASN A 193 30.63 -6.60 -9.53
C ASN A 193 32.02 -6.19 -9.03
N ALA A 194 32.20 -6.08 -7.72
CA ALA A 194 33.47 -5.78 -7.07
C ALA A 194 34.34 -7.02 -6.81
N ASP A 195 34.02 -8.17 -7.43
CA ASP A 195 34.70 -9.46 -7.21
C ASP A 195 34.65 -9.96 -5.75
N ASN A 196 33.65 -9.50 -4.99
CA ASN A 196 33.45 -9.87 -3.59
C ASN A 196 32.30 -10.88 -3.45
N LEU A 197 32.58 -12.15 -3.75
CA LEU A 197 31.58 -13.22 -3.66
C LEU A 197 30.99 -13.37 -2.25
N ALA A 198 31.81 -13.29 -1.21
CA ALA A 198 31.34 -13.42 0.17
C ALA A 198 30.34 -12.32 0.54
N GLY A 199 30.62 -11.07 0.16
CA GLY A 199 29.69 -9.95 0.34
C GLY A 199 28.40 -10.13 -0.47
N ALA A 200 28.49 -10.66 -1.70
CA ALA A 200 27.32 -10.95 -2.51
C ALA A 200 26.41 -11.97 -1.82
N LYS A 201 26.97 -13.10 -1.37
CA LYS A 201 26.20 -14.16 -0.68
C LYS A 201 25.55 -13.66 0.62
N ARG A 202 26.28 -12.90 1.44
CA ARG A 202 25.72 -12.30 2.66
C ARG A 202 24.52 -11.38 2.38
N HIS A 203 24.65 -10.50 1.40
CA HIS A 203 23.53 -9.61 1.05
C HIS A 203 22.36 -10.38 0.42
N THR A 204 22.61 -11.47 -0.27
CA THR A 204 21.56 -12.39 -0.73
C THR A 204 20.88 -13.14 0.41
N GLU A 205 21.60 -13.54 1.46
CA GLU A 205 20.99 -14.05 2.69
C GLU A 205 20.04 -13.01 3.28
N HIS A 206 20.48 -11.75 3.42
CA HIS A 206 19.63 -10.69 3.94
C HIS A 206 18.34 -10.54 3.12
N VAL A 207 18.43 -10.60 1.78
CA VAL A 207 17.26 -10.56 0.88
C VAL A 207 16.26 -11.66 1.22
N LEU A 208 16.73 -12.90 1.38
CA LEU A 208 15.86 -14.05 1.71
C LEU A 208 15.27 -13.93 3.11
N ASN A 209 16.08 -13.55 4.10
CA ASN A 209 15.62 -13.43 5.49
C ASN A 209 14.63 -12.27 5.70
N ILE A 210 14.76 -11.15 4.95
CA ILE A 210 13.76 -10.08 4.88
C ILE A 210 12.46 -10.59 4.21
N LEU A 211 12.60 -11.35 3.13
CA LEU A 211 11.44 -11.88 2.39
C LEU A 211 10.59 -12.79 3.29
N TYR A 212 11.25 -13.72 3.98
CA TYR A 212 10.62 -14.77 4.78
C TYR A 212 10.20 -14.30 6.18
N GLY A 213 11.08 -13.61 6.90
CA GLY A 213 10.89 -13.30 8.33
C GLY A 213 11.18 -14.50 9.24
N GLU A 214 11.47 -14.23 10.51
CA GLU A 214 11.98 -15.21 11.48
C GLU A 214 10.99 -16.34 11.80
N ALA A 215 9.69 -16.10 11.61
CA ALA A 215 8.65 -17.10 11.85
C ALA A 215 8.47 -18.08 10.68
N ASP A 216 9.03 -17.79 9.51
CA ASP A 216 8.95 -18.66 8.33
C ASP A 216 10.05 -19.72 8.38
N ALA A 217 9.69 -20.98 8.09
CA ALA A 217 10.62 -22.11 8.16
C ALA A 217 11.78 -22.03 7.15
N ARG A 218 11.70 -21.14 6.15
CA ARG A 218 12.75 -20.89 5.17
C ARG A 218 13.80 -19.88 5.66
N TYR A 219 13.54 -19.15 6.74
CA TYR A 219 14.53 -18.27 7.37
C TYR A 219 15.74 -19.07 7.84
N GLY A 220 16.94 -18.58 7.57
CA GLY A 220 18.15 -19.28 7.99
C GLY A 220 19.46 -18.65 7.54
N ASP A 221 20.53 -19.37 7.90
CA ASP A 221 21.89 -19.12 7.43
C ASP A 221 22.01 -19.70 6.01
N HIS A 222 21.93 -18.81 5.03
CA HIS A 222 21.94 -19.13 3.62
C HIS A 222 23.33 -18.99 3.02
N ASP A 223 24.20 -18.13 3.56
CA ASP A 223 25.57 -17.98 3.07
C ASP A 223 26.57 -18.94 3.75
N ASN A 224 26.13 -19.67 4.78
CA ASN A 224 26.86 -20.65 5.57
C ASN A 224 28.01 -20.03 6.38
N ASP A 225 27.87 -18.78 6.83
CA ASP A 225 28.84 -18.12 7.71
C ASP A 225 28.70 -18.51 9.20
N GLY A 226 27.66 -19.30 9.51
CA GLY A 226 27.38 -19.87 10.82
C GLY A 226 26.28 -19.14 11.59
N LEU A 227 25.76 -18.01 11.09
CA LEU A 227 24.72 -17.24 11.77
C LEU A 227 23.69 -16.67 10.78
N PRO A 228 22.38 -16.94 10.96
CA PRO A 228 21.37 -16.24 10.18
C PRO A 228 21.37 -14.75 10.53
N THR A 229 21.42 -13.90 9.50
CA THR A 229 21.37 -12.44 9.67
C THR A 229 20.16 -11.84 8.96
N ASN A 230 19.51 -10.89 9.62
CA ASN A 230 18.36 -10.17 9.07
C ASN A 230 18.42 -8.68 9.45
N PRO A 231 18.63 -7.77 8.49
CA PRO A 231 18.61 -6.34 8.75
C PRO A 231 17.19 -5.73 8.71
N GLY A 232 16.17 -6.53 8.37
CA GLY A 232 14.76 -6.15 8.47
C GLY A 232 14.22 -6.22 9.90
N ASP A 233 12.91 -6.07 10.04
CA ASP A 233 12.25 -6.11 11.35
C ASP A 233 11.96 -7.52 11.89
N GLY A 234 12.27 -8.56 11.12
CA GLY A 234 12.06 -9.96 11.48
C GLY A 234 10.64 -10.49 11.21
N TYR A 235 9.67 -9.65 10.82
CA TYR A 235 8.29 -10.08 10.57
C TYR A 235 8.14 -10.79 9.22
N GLY A 236 8.86 -10.32 8.21
CA GLY A 236 8.86 -10.89 6.86
C GLY A 236 7.90 -10.19 5.89
N LEU A 237 8.40 -9.92 4.69
CA LEU A 237 7.64 -9.28 3.62
C LEU A 237 6.41 -10.10 3.20
N LEU A 238 6.56 -11.42 3.08
CA LEU A 238 5.44 -12.31 2.72
C LEU A 238 4.35 -12.34 3.79
N ALA A 239 4.73 -12.29 5.07
CA ALA A 239 3.78 -12.20 6.18
C ALA A 239 3.02 -10.86 6.15
N TYR A 240 3.72 -9.74 5.97
CA TYR A 240 3.08 -8.43 5.81
C TYR A 240 2.07 -8.41 4.64
N ARG A 241 2.46 -8.95 3.49
CA ARG A 241 1.59 -9.06 2.31
C ARG A 241 0.33 -9.88 2.62
N GLN A 242 0.48 -11.05 3.25
CA GLN A 242 -0.64 -11.91 3.60
C GLN A 242 -1.61 -11.22 4.57
N GLN A 243 -1.10 -10.57 5.61
CA GLN A 243 -1.95 -9.88 6.58
C GLN A 243 -2.63 -8.64 6.01
N MET A 244 -1.94 -7.93 5.10
CA MET A 244 -2.54 -6.83 4.34
C MET A 244 -3.70 -7.35 3.48
N ASP A 245 -3.50 -8.42 2.73
CA ASP A 245 -4.54 -9.03 1.89
C ASP A 245 -5.76 -9.50 2.72
N SER A 246 -5.50 -10.16 3.85
CA SER A 246 -6.55 -10.58 4.79
C SER A 246 -7.34 -9.40 5.37
N SER A 247 -6.65 -8.33 5.77
CA SER A 247 -7.28 -7.12 6.30
C SER A 247 -8.14 -6.42 5.24
N LEU A 248 -7.63 -6.31 4.01
CA LEU A 248 -8.38 -5.70 2.90
C LEU A 248 -9.62 -6.52 2.54
N THR A 249 -9.51 -7.86 2.53
CA THR A 249 -10.66 -8.75 2.31
C THR A 249 -11.75 -8.51 3.34
N GLN A 250 -11.39 -8.50 4.64
CA GLN A 250 -12.34 -8.24 5.72
C GLN A 250 -12.95 -6.83 5.64
N ALA A 251 -12.18 -5.83 5.21
CA ALA A 251 -12.69 -4.49 4.95
C ALA A 251 -13.75 -4.48 3.84
N ALA A 252 -13.52 -5.18 2.73
CA ALA A 252 -14.46 -5.25 1.63
C ALA A 252 -15.71 -6.10 1.96
N GLU A 253 -15.56 -7.14 2.76
CA GLU A 253 -16.66 -8.03 3.16
C GLU A 253 -17.52 -7.46 4.29
N SER A 254 -17.05 -6.42 4.98
CA SER A 254 -17.79 -5.76 6.05
C SER A 254 -19.16 -5.29 5.58
N SER A 255 -20.17 -5.41 6.45
CA SER A 255 -21.57 -5.11 6.12
C SER A 255 -21.82 -3.64 5.77
N ASP A 256 -20.97 -2.74 6.27
CA ASP A 256 -21.02 -1.30 6.01
C ASP A 256 -20.04 -0.85 4.91
N ALA A 257 -19.32 -1.78 4.26
CA ALA A 257 -18.39 -1.45 3.20
C ALA A 257 -19.11 -0.87 1.98
N SER A 258 -18.75 0.36 1.61
CA SER A 258 -19.23 1.02 0.41
C SER A 258 -18.68 0.38 -0.87
N ASP A 259 -19.34 0.62 -2.01
CA ASP A 259 -18.85 0.18 -3.32
C ASP A 259 -17.45 0.72 -3.64
N ASN A 260 -17.12 1.92 -3.16
CA ASN A 260 -15.79 2.51 -3.30
C ASN A 260 -14.75 1.69 -2.52
N ILE A 261 -15.02 1.32 -1.27
CA ILE A 261 -14.12 0.46 -0.47
C ILE A 261 -13.90 -0.86 -1.20
N ARG A 262 -14.98 -1.54 -1.64
CA ARG A 262 -14.88 -2.82 -2.37
C ARG A 262 -14.05 -2.69 -3.65
N THR A 263 -14.29 -1.64 -4.43
CA THR A 263 -13.55 -1.37 -5.68
C THR A 263 -12.07 -1.11 -5.43
N ARG A 264 -11.74 -0.27 -4.44
CA ARG A 264 -10.35 0.07 -4.12
C ARG A 264 -9.59 -1.11 -3.52
N VAL A 265 -10.24 -1.90 -2.66
CA VAL A 265 -9.67 -3.16 -2.15
C VAL A 265 -9.30 -4.07 -3.31
N ALA A 266 -10.21 -4.33 -4.26
CA ALA A 266 -9.93 -5.19 -5.40
C ALA A 266 -8.74 -4.71 -6.25
N GLN A 267 -8.60 -3.39 -6.44
CA GLN A 267 -7.46 -2.79 -7.14
C GLN A 267 -6.14 -3.01 -6.39
N VAL A 268 -6.14 -2.83 -5.07
CA VAL A 268 -4.93 -3.04 -4.25
C VAL A 268 -4.54 -4.52 -4.21
N GLN A 269 -5.51 -5.43 -4.09
CA GLN A 269 -5.26 -6.87 -4.09
C GLN A 269 -4.64 -7.35 -5.41
N THR A 270 -5.04 -6.76 -6.55
CA THR A 270 -4.40 -7.01 -7.85
C THR A 270 -2.90 -6.63 -7.85
N ALA A 271 -2.50 -5.62 -7.09
CA ALA A 271 -1.09 -5.30 -6.93
C ALA A 271 -0.39 -6.28 -5.98
N LEU A 272 -1.06 -6.69 -4.89
CA LEU A 272 -0.52 -7.65 -3.91
C LEU A 272 -0.33 -9.06 -4.48
N THR A 273 -1.11 -9.46 -5.49
CA THR A 273 -0.91 -10.75 -6.15
C THR A 273 0.48 -10.86 -6.77
N ASN A 274 1.04 -9.76 -7.29
CA ASN A 274 2.36 -9.76 -7.92
C ASN A 274 3.51 -10.13 -6.96
N ILE A 275 3.30 -10.01 -5.64
CA ILE A 275 4.28 -10.28 -4.55
C ILE A 275 4.29 -11.78 -4.14
N GLY A 276 3.48 -12.63 -4.75
CA GLY A 276 3.39 -14.05 -4.37
C GLY A 276 4.71 -14.84 -4.51
N ASP A 277 4.82 -15.96 -3.80
CA ASP A 277 5.96 -16.88 -3.87
C ASP A 277 5.80 -18.00 -4.91
N GLY A 278 4.79 -17.88 -5.79
CA GLY A 278 4.60 -18.80 -6.91
C GLY A 278 3.80 -20.07 -6.59
N ALA A 279 3.28 -20.24 -5.37
CA ALA A 279 2.44 -21.40 -5.02
C ALA A 279 1.19 -21.58 -5.93
N SER A 280 0.80 -20.56 -6.67
CA SER A 280 -0.31 -20.58 -7.64
C SER A 280 0.09 -20.91 -9.09
N GLY A 281 1.37 -21.15 -9.39
CA GLY A 281 1.84 -21.51 -10.73
C GLY A 281 2.09 -20.36 -11.72
N ASP A 282 1.89 -19.10 -11.30
CA ASP A 282 2.25 -17.91 -12.08
C ASP A 282 3.58 -17.30 -11.58
N PRO A 283 4.44 -16.76 -12.46
CA PRO A 283 5.71 -16.15 -12.08
C PRO A 283 5.46 -14.81 -11.39
N HIS A 284 5.27 -14.87 -10.08
CA HIS A 284 5.29 -13.71 -9.20
C HIS A 284 6.74 -13.29 -8.91
N TRP A 285 6.99 -12.01 -8.62
CA TRP A 285 8.37 -11.53 -8.53
C TRP A 285 9.14 -12.16 -7.37
N ALA A 286 8.48 -12.56 -6.28
CA ALA A 286 9.18 -13.20 -5.18
C ALA A 286 9.70 -14.58 -5.58
N ALA A 287 9.00 -15.33 -6.44
CA ALA A 287 9.50 -16.60 -6.97
C ALA A 287 10.78 -16.39 -7.82
N LEU A 288 10.78 -15.39 -8.72
CA LEU A 288 11.96 -15.04 -9.53
C LEU A 288 13.13 -14.57 -8.65
N LEU A 289 12.84 -13.81 -7.60
CA LEU A 289 13.84 -13.36 -6.64
C LEU A 289 14.45 -14.53 -5.88
N ILE A 290 13.64 -15.48 -5.43
CA ILE A 290 14.11 -16.69 -4.73
C ILE A 290 15.01 -17.51 -5.65
N GLU A 291 14.61 -17.73 -6.91
CA GLU A 291 15.42 -18.45 -7.90
C GLU A 291 16.76 -17.76 -8.16
N SER A 292 16.75 -16.45 -8.41
CA SER A 292 17.97 -15.64 -8.59
C SER A 292 18.87 -15.71 -7.34
N SER A 293 18.28 -15.58 -6.15
CA SER A 293 19.02 -15.65 -4.88
C SER A 293 19.68 -17.01 -4.68
N GLN A 294 18.96 -18.10 -4.95
CA GLN A 294 19.52 -19.45 -4.88
C GLN A 294 20.65 -19.66 -5.89
N GLY A 295 20.53 -19.13 -7.11
CA GLY A 295 21.60 -19.16 -8.10
C GLY A 295 22.86 -18.42 -7.63
N LEU A 296 22.69 -17.22 -7.06
CA LEU A 296 23.80 -16.44 -6.51
C LEU A 296 24.48 -17.14 -5.33
N LEU A 297 23.72 -17.73 -4.42
CA LEU A 297 24.25 -18.50 -3.29
C LEU A 297 25.02 -19.75 -3.75
N ALA A 298 24.57 -20.40 -4.83
CA ALA A 298 25.23 -21.56 -5.42
C ALA A 298 26.48 -21.22 -6.24
N ALA A 299 26.66 -19.96 -6.64
CA ALA A 299 27.77 -19.54 -7.49
C ALA A 299 29.14 -19.86 -6.85
N ALA A 300 30.06 -20.36 -7.67
CA ALA A 300 31.41 -20.75 -7.27
C ALA A 300 32.40 -19.57 -7.28
N ASN A 301 32.09 -18.49 -7.99
CA ASN A 301 32.90 -17.29 -8.11
C ASN A 301 32.02 -16.05 -8.38
N ALA A 302 32.59 -14.85 -8.26
CA ALA A 302 31.83 -13.61 -8.45
C ALA A 302 31.33 -13.41 -9.89
N THR A 303 32.07 -13.89 -10.89
CA THR A 303 31.64 -13.81 -12.30
C THR A 303 30.36 -14.62 -12.55
N GLU A 304 30.24 -15.80 -11.93
CA GLU A 304 29.02 -16.59 -11.98
C GLU A 304 27.87 -15.89 -11.22
N ALA A 305 28.16 -15.33 -10.05
CA ALA A 305 27.18 -14.57 -9.25
C ALA A 305 26.59 -13.36 -10.02
N GLN A 306 27.39 -12.69 -10.85
CA GLN A 306 26.94 -11.57 -11.70
C GLN A 306 25.85 -11.95 -12.71
N THR A 307 25.67 -13.24 -13.02
CA THR A 307 24.61 -13.70 -13.92
C THR A 307 23.22 -13.72 -13.26
N PHE A 308 23.18 -13.58 -11.93
CA PHE A 308 21.97 -13.62 -11.11
C PHE A 308 21.59 -12.26 -10.51
N GLY A 309 22.53 -11.30 -10.44
CA GLY A 309 22.35 -9.97 -9.83
C GLY A 309 21.78 -8.88 -10.74
#